data_AF-A0A820LPZ9-F1
#
_entry.id   AF-A0A820LPZ9-F1
#
_cell.length_a   1.000
_cell.length_b   1.000
_cell.length_c   1.000
_cell.angle_alpha   90.00
_cell.angle_beta   90.00
_cell.angle_gamma   90.00
#
_symmetry.space_group_name_H-M   'P 1'
#
loop_
_entity.id
_entity.type
_entity.pdbx_description
1 polymer ?
#
loop_
_entity_poly.entity_id
_entity_poly.type
_entity_poly.pdbx_seq_one_letter_code
_entity_poly.pdbx_strand_id
1 'polypeptide(L)'
;MDIAQQVPQHPRVRDVLADQCQRLFFEYLETFDENEKKTMIDELSQPQRSTVLINYRHLSNFNDRLSRVIQDEYYRLLPSLSRGLKQFFREHIPKIAIEAEKLERFKRTVLNDKELYVAFSDVQMRYKLRNLNTSKMGMLIRITGQVIRTYPVHPELVSATFICSDCQMVCPDVEQQFRFTQPLMCRNPVCNNRSHFALDLTRSRFVDFQKVRIQESQSELPHGNIPRCLDIIMRNECVEQAKPGDRCDFIGTLIVLPDVSQLSMPGVRSESAQRTQGADDKGYSAEGVRGLKALGVRDLTYHLAFLACHITPAEQTTVATLLSSDSKKKRIESMMSDKYLFENLRTSLFPTIYGNDEIK
;
A
#
# COMPACT_ATOMS: atom_id res chain seq x y z
N MET A 1 43.25 -4.86 9.70
CA MET A 1 42.84 -5.09 8.31
C MET A 1 41.34 -5.24 8.32
N ASP A 2 40.63 -4.15 8.03
CA ASP A 2 39.18 -4.08 8.05
C ASP A 2 38.60 -4.88 6.89
N ILE A 3 38.02 -6.04 7.19
CA ILE A 3 37.24 -6.87 6.23
C ILE A 3 35.83 -6.28 6.10
N ALA A 4 35.74 -4.97 5.94
CA ALA A 4 34.50 -4.30 5.63
C ALA A 4 34.35 -4.23 4.11
N GLN A 5 33.23 -4.77 3.61
CA GLN A 5 32.64 -4.46 2.31
C GLN A 5 33.12 -5.20 1.04
N GLN A 6 33.38 -6.50 1.11
CA GLN A 6 33.20 -7.34 -0.09
C GLN A 6 32.11 -8.37 0.14
N VAL A 7 30.87 -7.89 0.08
CA VAL A 7 29.71 -8.76 -0.10
C VAL A 7 29.78 -9.26 -1.54
N PRO A 8 29.81 -10.57 -1.82
CA PRO A 8 29.47 -11.07 -3.15
C PRO A 8 27.99 -10.79 -3.37
N GLN A 9 27.67 -9.57 -3.83
CA GLN A 9 26.34 -9.29 -4.34
C GLN A 9 26.21 -10.15 -5.59
N HIS A 10 25.40 -11.21 -5.53
CA HIS A 10 24.86 -11.76 -6.77
C HIS A 10 24.31 -10.57 -7.57
N PRO A 11 24.70 -10.42 -8.85
CA PRO A 11 24.26 -9.29 -9.64
C PRO A 11 22.73 -9.30 -9.63
N ARG A 12 22.14 -8.33 -8.92
CA ARG A 12 20.70 -8.16 -8.89
C ARG A 12 20.29 -7.88 -10.33
N VAL A 13 19.36 -8.67 -10.86
CA VAL A 13 18.79 -8.42 -12.18
C VAL A 13 18.21 -7.00 -12.15
N ARG A 14 18.71 -6.15 -13.05
CA ARG A 14 18.26 -4.76 -13.12
C ARG A 14 16.86 -4.72 -13.69
N ASP A 15 15.98 -4.00 -13.01
CA ASP A 15 14.63 -3.78 -13.47
C ASP A 15 14.60 -2.50 -14.33
N VAL A 16 14.76 -2.67 -15.64
CA VAL A 16 14.83 -1.56 -16.60
C VAL A 16 13.56 -0.71 -16.58
N LEU A 17 12.39 -1.34 -16.42
CA LEU A 17 11.12 -0.62 -16.35
C LEU A 17 11.04 0.22 -15.08
N ALA A 18 11.44 -0.34 -13.93
CA ALA A 18 11.42 0.39 -12.68
C ALA A 18 12.40 1.57 -12.68
N ASP A 19 13.59 1.42 -13.28
CA ASP A 19 14.57 2.48 -13.43
C ASP A 19 14.05 3.60 -14.35
N GLN A 20 13.40 3.24 -15.46
CA GLN A 20 12.75 4.22 -16.36
C GLN A 20 11.61 4.96 -15.66
N CYS A 21 10.73 4.25 -14.94
CA CYS A 21 9.66 4.85 -14.15
C CYS A 21 10.22 5.78 -13.07
N GLN A 22 11.30 5.39 -12.39
CA GLN A 22 11.97 6.24 -11.41
C GLN A 22 12.44 7.54 -12.05
N ARG A 23 13.04 7.47 -13.25
CA ARG A 23 13.54 8.65 -13.97
C ARG A 23 12.41 9.58 -14.43
N LEU A 24 11.37 9.04 -15.04
CA LEU A 24 10.21 9.82 -15.49
C LEU A 24 9.44 10.43 -14.32
N PHE A 25 9.35 9.72 -13.20
CA PHE A 25 8.74 10.22 -11.98
C PHE A 25 9.58 11.34 -11.34
N PHE A 26 10.91 11.23 -11.40
CA PHE A 26 11.80 12.31 -11.00
C PHE A 26 11.58 13.56 -11.87
N GLU A 27 11.54 13.41 -13.19
CA GLU A 27 11.24 14.51 -14.13
C GLU A 27 9.87 15.14 -13.83
N TYR A 28 8.86 14.34 -13.47
CA TYR A 28 7.57 14.84 -13.00
C TYR A 28 7.70 15.69 -11.72
N LEU A 29 8.49 15.23 -10.72
CA LEU A 29 8.73 16.00 -9.49
C LEU A 29 9.44 17.34 -9.76
N GLU A 30 10.25 17.44 -10.81
CA GLU A 30 10.88 18.70 -11.20
C GLU A 30 9.87 19.74 -11.71
N THR A 31 8.76 19.30 -12.32
CA THR A 31 7.73 20.21 -12.86
C THR A 31 6.93 20.96 -11.81
N PHE A 32 6.96 20.53 -10.55
CA PHE A 32 6.24 21.21 -9.46
C PHE A 32 6.77 22.62 -9.24
N ASP A 33 5.88 23.52 -8.82
CA ASP A 33 6.26 24.88 -8.48
C ASP A 33 7.15 24.90 -7.22
N GLU A 34 7.97 25.94 -7.09
CA GLU A 34 8.82 26.12 -5.90
C GLU A 34 8.01 26.19 -4.61
N ASN A 35 6.78 26.71 -4.66
CA ASN A 35 5.88 26.73 -3.51
C ASN A 35 5.41 25.33 -3.11
N GLU A 36 5.03 24.50 -4.08
CA GLU A 36 4.62 23.11 -3.83
C GLU A 36 5.80 22.31 -3.25
N LYS A 37 6.99 22.46 -3.83
CA LYS A 37 8.22 21.83 -3.31
C LYS A 37 8.52 22.25 -1.87
N LYS A 38 8.38 23.53 -1.53
CA LYS A 38 8.54 24.02 -0.15
C LYS A 38 7.52 23.40 0.80
N THR A 39 6.24 23.34 0.41
CA THR A 39 5.20 22.72 1.25
C THR A 39 5.49 21.25 1.52
N MET A 40 5.93 20.48 0.52
CA MET A 40 6.30 19.07 0.71
C MET A 40 7.48 18.92 1.68
N ILE A 41 8.48 19.79 1.60
CA ILE A 41 9.64 19.76 2.50
C ILE A 41 9.23 20.10 3.93
N ASP A 42 8.38 21.12 4.11
CA ASP A 42 7.90 21.54 5.42
C ASP A 42 7.07 20.42 6.09
N GLU A 43 6.22 19.73 5.32
CA GLU A 43 5.47 18.56 5.80
C GLU A 43 6.41 17.41 6.22
N LEU A 44 7.37 17.05 5.38
CA LEU A 44 8.33 15.96 5.64
C LEU A 44 9.34 16.26 6.76
N SER A 45 9.61 17.55 7.00
CA SER A 45 10.46 18.01 8.10
C SER A 45 9.88 17.62 9.46
N GLN A 46 8.56 17.43 9.55
CA GLN A 46 7.93 16.91 10.75
C GLN A 46 8.36 15.46 10.98
N PRO A 47 8.79 15.08 12.20
CA PRO A 47 9.35 13.76 12.47
C PRO A 47 8.34 12.64 12.16
N GLN A 48 7.06 12.88 12.42
CA GLN A 48 5.96 11.91 12.26
C GLN A 48 5.54 11.69 10.79
N ARG A 49 5.93 12.56 9.85
CA ARG A 49 5.46 12.53 8.46
C ARG A 49 6.46 11.91 7.48
N SER A 50 6.27 10.66 7.09
CA SER A 50 7.15 9.91 6.17
C SER A 50 6.56 9.72 4.77
N THR A 51 5.34 10.20 4.51
CA THR A 51 4.65 9.99 3.24
C THR A 51 4.44 11.30 2.48
N VAL A 52 4.67 11.29 1.17
CA VAL A 52 4.34 12.41 0.28
C VAL A 52 3.11 12.05 -0.51
N LEU A 53 2.13 12.94 -0.47
CA LEU A 53 0.88 12.79 -1.18
C LEU A 53 0.96 13.44 -2.56
N ILE A 54 0.66 12.65 -3.60
CA ILE A 54 0.71 13.08 -4.99
C ILE A 54 -0.65 12.88 -5.64
N ASN A 55 -1.12 13.92 -6.33
CA ASN A 55 -2.37 13.83 -7.07
C ASN A 55 -2.17 13.00 -8.35
N TYR A 56 -2.91 11.90 -8.45
CA TYR A 56 -2.84 11.01 -9.61
C TYR A 56 -3.29 11.69 -10.91
N ARG A 57 -4.21 12.66 -10.86
CA ARG A 57 -4.63 13.42 -12.04
C ARG A 57 -3.49 14.26 -12.64
N HIS A 58 -2.66 14.87 -11.79
CA HIS A 58 -1.52 15.66 -12.25
C HIS A 58 -0.48 14.76 -12.95
N LEU A 59 -0.24 13.57 -12.39
CA LEU A 59 0.63 12.56 -12.98
C LEU A 59 0.10 12.09 -14.34
N SER A 60 -1.21 11.84 -14.45
CA SER A 60 -1.86 11.44 -15.71
C SER A 60 -1.78 12.54 -16.78
N ASN A 61 -1.92 13.82 -16.38
CA ASN A 61 -1.80 14.96 -17.28
C ASN A 61 -0.36 15.15 -17.80
N PHE A 62 0.65 14.90 -16.95
CA PHE A 62 2.06 14.99 -17.36
C PHE A 62 2.44 13.84 -18.31
N ASN A 63 2.15 12.61 -17.91
CA ASN A 63 2.48 11.43 -18.71
C ASN A 63 1.51 10.29 -18.44
N ASP A 64 0.53 10.15 -19.33
CA ASP A 64 -0.49 9.11 -19.28
C ASP A 64 0.14 7.70 -19.27
N ARG A 65 1.21 7.45 -20.05
CA ARG A 65 1.88 6.14 -20.08
C ARG A 65 2.51 5.80 -18.73
N LEU A 66 3.21 6.75 -18.11
CA LEU A 66 3.78 6.58 -16.77
C LEU A 66 2.68 6.29 -15.74
N SER A 67 1.59 7.06 -15.79
CA SER A 67 0.48 6.90 -14.85
C SER A 67 -0.18 5.53 -14.95
N ARG A 68 -0.34 4.97 -16.17
CA ARG A 68 -0.89 3.63 -16.39
C ARG A 68 0.05 2.53 -15.90
N VAL A 69 1.35 2.65 -16.17
CA VAL A 69 2.34 1.68 -15.69
C VAL A 69 2.39 1.66 -14.17
N ILE A 70 2.37 2.84 -13.52
CA ILE A 70 2.26 2.94 -12.06
C ILE A 70 0.95 2.36 -11.56
N GLN A 71 -0.15 2.54 -12.29
CA GLN A 71 -1.45 1.98 -11.89
C GLN A 71 -1.47 0.45 -11.98
N ASP A 72 -0.87 -0.14 -13.01
CA ASP A 72 -0.92 -1.58 -13.24
C ASP A 72 0.07 -2.35 -12.35
N GLU A 73 1.29 -1.82 -12.14
CA GLU A 73 2.36 -2.47 -11.37
C GLU A 73 2.76 -1.68 -10.09
N TYR A 74 1.79 -1.05 -9.42
CA TYR A 74 2.04 -0.17 -8.27
C TYR A 74 2.89 -0.83 -7.17
N TYR A 75 2.52 -2.05 -6.74
CA TYR A 75 3.21 -2.72 -5.63
C TYR A 75 4.70 -2.99 -5.95
N ARG A 76 5.01 -3.33 -7.20
CA ARG A 76 6.39 -3.56 -7.66
C ARG A 76 7.18 -2.26 -7.78
N LEU A 77 6.55 -1.20 -8.26
CA LEU A 77 7.20 0.09 -8.52
C LEU A 77 7.34 0.96 -7.27
N LEU A 78 6.56 0.72 -6.22
CA LEU A 78 6.56 1.50 -4.98
C LEU A 78 7.97 1.72 -4.39
N PRO A 79 8.85 0.71 -4.25
CA PRO A 79 10.20 0.93 -3.74
C PRO A 79 11.06 1.84 -4.63
N SER A 80 10.87 1.76 -5.95
CA SER A 80 11.59 2.57 -6.93
C SER A 80 11.09 4.02 -6.93
N LEU A 81 9.77 4.23 -6.78
CA LEU A 81 9.19 5.56 -6.60
C LEU A 81 9.70 6.23 -5.32
N SER A 82 9.72 5.50 -4.21
CA SER A 82 10.32 5.96 -2.95
C SER A 82 11.80 6.32 -3.09
N ARG A 83 12.57 5.55 -3.86
CA ARG A 83 13.98 5.85 -4.16
C ARG A 83 14.11 7.11 -5.01
N GLY A 84 13.28 7.26 -6.04
CA GLY A 84 13.23 8.46 -6.89
C GLY A 84 12.93 9.72 -6.09
N LEU A 85 11.93 9.64 -5.19
CA LEU A 85 11.57 10.72 -4.29
C LEU A 85 12.74 11.12 -3.36
N LYS A 86 13.42 10.13 -2.75
CA LYS A 86 14.62 10.39 -1.93
C LYS A 86 15.74 11.04 -2.75
N GLN A 87 15.95 10.61 -3.99
CA GLN A 87 16.96 11.19 -4.87
C GLN A 87 16.61 12.65 -5.23
N PHE A 88 15.36 12.92 -5.56
CA PHE A 88 14.85 14.27 -5.83
C PHE A 88 15.13 15.22 -4.68
N PHE A 89 14.79 14.81 -3.46
CA PHE A 89 15.09 15.62 -2.28
C PHE A 89 16.60 15.86 -2.11
N ARG A 90 17.45 14.83 -2.27
CA ARG A 90 18.92 15.01 -2.17
C ARG A 90 19.46 16.07 -3.12
N GLU A 91 18.92 16.18 -4.33
CA GLU A 91 19.39 17.12 -5.35
C GLU A 91 18.80 18.52 -5.23
N HIS A 92 17.54 18.65 -4.83
CA HIS A 92 16.83 19.94 -4.81
C HIS A 92 16.86 20.65 -3.45
N ILE A 93 17.06 19.94 -2.34
CA ILE A 93 17.27 20.53 -1.01
C ILE A 93 18.31 21.68 -1.01
N PRO A 94 19.51 21.56 -1.62
CA PRO A 94 20.48 22.66 -1.61
C PRO A 94 20.09 23.85 -2.49
N LYS A 95 19.13 23.70 -3.42
CA LYS A 95 18.71 24.74 -4.37
C LYS A 95 17.52 25.55 -3.87
N ILE A 96 16.66 24.94 -3.06
CA ILE A 96 15.47 25.60 -2.53
C ILE A 96 15.90 26.53 -1.40
N ALA A 97 15.56 27.81 -1.51
CA ALA A 97 15.84 28.83 -0.51
C ALA A 97 15.02 28.58 0.77
N ILE A 98 15.54 27.70 1.63
CA ILE A 98 15.03 27.39 2.96
C ILE A 98 16.03 27.97 3.98
N GLU A 99 15.53 28.39 5.13
CA GLU A 99 16.36 28.78 6.28
C GLU A 99 17.42 27.70 6.59
N ALA A 100 18.68 28.10 6.75
CA ALA A 100 19.81 27.18 6.90
C ALA A 100 19.67 26.18 8.06
N GLU A 101 18.99 26.56 9.15
CA GLU A 101 18.74 25.68 10.30
C GLU A 101 17.73 24.56 10.00
N LYS A 102 16.66 24.87 9.26
CA LYS A 102 15.66 23.88 8.82
C LYS A 102 16.28 22.89 7.83
N LEU A 103 17.18 23.39 6.98
CA LEU A 103 17.91 22.59 6.00
C LEU A 103 18.78 21.51 6.67
N GLU A 104 19.57 21.88 7.67
CA GLU A 104 20.44 20.94 8.39
C GLU A 104 19.64 19.90 9.20
N ARG A 105 18.52 20.32 9.79
CA ARG A 105 17.60 19.40 10.46
C ARG A 105 17.00 18.38 9.48
N PHE A 106 16.60 18.84 8.30
CA PHE A 106 16.05 17.98 7.25
C PHE A 106 17.09 16.97 6.74
N LYS A 107 18.32 17.41 6.44
CA LYS A 107 19.40 16.53 5.97
C LYS A 107 19.70 15.41 6.97
N ARG A 108 19.87 15.75 8.25
CA ARG A 108 20.20 14.76 9.29
C ARG A 108 19.06 13.77 9.53
N THR A 109 17.83 14.27 9.63
CA THR A 109 16.70 13.46 10.08
C THR A 109 16.03 12.70 8.93
N VAL A 110 15.83 13.35 7.78
CA VAL A 110 15.00 12.83 6.68
C VAL A 110 15.82 12.06 5.64
N LEU A 111 17.00 12.55 5.25
CA LEU A 111 17.78 11.92 4.18
C LEU A 111 18.55 10.67 4.61
N ASN A 112 18.97 10.61 5.88
CA ASN A 112 19.83 9.56 6.39
C ASN A 112 19.04 8.48 7.13
N ASP A 113 18.12 8.88 8.02
CA ASP A 113 17.48 7.94 8.95
C ASP A 113 16.04 7.57 8.54
N LYS A 114 15.37 8.41 7.74
CA LYS A 114 13.94 8.25 7.44
C LYS A 114 13.67 7.58 6.08
N GLU A 115 12.70 6.69 6.06
CA GLU A 115 12.09 6.21 4.81
C GLU A 115 11.01 7.16 4.34
N LEU A 116 10.98 7.38 3.02
CA LEU A 116 9.97 8.21 2.38
C LEU A 116 9.09 7.29 1.54
N TYR A 117 7.78 7.43 1.71
CA TYR A 117 6.77 6.70 0.95
C TYR A 117 6.00 7.64 0.05
N VAL A 118 5.52 7.11 -1.07
CA VAL A 118 4.66 7.83 -2.01
C VAL A 118 3.24 7.32 -1.85
N ALA A 119 2.33 8.24 -1.56
CA ALA A 119 0.89 8.00 -1.50
C ALA A 119 0.20 8.74 -2.64
N PHE A 120 -0.82 8.12 -3.23
CA PHE A 120 -1.58 8.73 -4.32
C PHE A 120 -2.98 9.16 -3.86
N SER A 121 -3.38 10.35 -4.29
CA SER A 121 -4.73 10.87 -4.12
C SER A 121 -5.47 10.96 -5.45
N ASP A 122 -6.80 11.04 -5.40
CA ASP A 122 -7.67 11.27 -6.56
C ASP A 122 -7.51 10.26 -7.72
N VAL A 123 -7.40 8.98 -7.35
CA VAL A 123 -7.36 7.87 -8.32
C VAL A 123 -8.75 7.63 -8.91
N GLN A 124 -8.85 7.75 -10.23
CA GLN A 124 -10.14 7.67 -10.94
C GLN A 124 -10.77 6.26 -10.89
N MET A 125 -9.94 5.21 -10.87
CA MET A 125 -10.36 3.81 -10.89
C MET A 125 -11.00 3.36 -9.57
N ARG A 126 -12.30 3.63 -9.43
CA ARG A 126 -13.12 3.23 -8.29
C ARG A 126 -13.76 1.86 -8.53
N TYR A 127 -13.45 0.89 -7.69
CA TYR A 127 -14.03 -0.46 -7.72
C TYR A 127 -14.90 -0.73 -6.49
N LYS A 128 -15.96 -1.51 -6.70
CA LYS A 128 -16.76 -2.10 -5.62
C LYS A 128 -16.01 -3.29 -5.04
N LEU A 129 -16.24 -3.60 -3.75
CA LEU A 129 -15.59 -4.74 -3.08
C LEU A 129 -15.85 -6.07 -3.81
N ARG A 130 -17.07 -6.28 -4.32
CA ARG A 130 -17.43 -7.48 -5.10
C ARG A 130 -16.65 -7.67 -6.40
N ASN A 131 -16.10 -6.58 -6.96
CA ASN A 131 -15.36 -6.58 -8.23
C ASN A 131 -13.84 -6.73 -8.02
N LEU A 132 -13.42 -7.04 -6.79
CA LEU A 132 -12.02 -7.30 -6.47
C LEU A 132 -11.67 -8.74 -6.81
N ASN A 133 -10.86 -8.89 -7.86
CA ASN A 133 -10.46 -10.16 -8.44
C ASN A 133 -8.94 -10.28 -8.41
N THR A 134 -8.41 -11.47 -8.68
CA THR A 134 -6.96 -11.72 -8.82
C THR A 134 -6.31 -10.86 -9.90
N SER A 135 -7.04 -10.52 -10.95
CA SER A 135 -6.58 -9.62 -12.02
C SER A 135 -6.30 -8.19 -11.57
N LYS A 136 -6.73 -7.81 -10.35
CA LYS A 136 -6.53 -6.47 -9.77
C LYS A 136 -5.46 -6.47 -8.67
N MET A 137 -4.72 -7.55 -8.51
CA MET A 137 -3.62 -7.66 -7.55
C MET A 137 -2.46 -6.76 -7.96
N GLY A 138 -1.85 -6.11 -6.98
CA GLY A 138 -0.67 -5.26 -7.21
C GLY A 138 -0.96 -3.92 -7.90
N MET A 139 -2.20 -3.70 -8.38
CA MET A 139 -2.63 -2.47 -9.04
C MET A 139 -2.99 -1.37 -8.03
N LEU A 140 -2.80 -0.11 -8.40
CA LEU A 140 -3.32 1.05 -7.67
C LEU A 140 -4.81 1.22 -7.99
N ILE A 141 -5.65 0.98 -6.99
CA ILE A 141 -7.11 1.11 -7.11
C ILE A 141 -7.69 1.89 -5.93
N ARG A 142 -8.90 2.43 -6.15
CA ARG A 142 -9.71 3.04 -5.10
C ARG A 142 -10.90 2.15 -4.77
N ILE A 143 -11.08 1.84 -3.51
CA ILE A 143 -12.24 1.08 -3.01
C ILE A 143 -12.99 1.90 -1.98
N THR A 144 -14.29 1.70 -1.87
CA THR A 144 -15.12 2.44 -0.92
C THR A 144 -15.88 1.49 -0.04
N GLY A 145 -15.87 1.76 1.26
CA GLY A 145 -16.56 0.92 2.23
C GLY A 145 -16.86 1.66 3.52
N GLN A 146 -17.79 1.10 4.28
CA GLN A 146 -18.07 1.57 5.63
C GLN A 146 -17.18 0.82 6.62
N VAL A 147 -16.51 1.56 7.51
CA VAL A 147 -15.66 0.97 8.55
C VAL A 147 -16.55 0.34 9.60
N ILE A 148 -16.41 -0.97 9.82
CA ILE A 148 -17.17 -1.71 10.84
C ILE A 148 -16.38 -1.73 12.15
N ARG A 149 -15.10 -2.04 12.04
CA ARG A 149 -14.24 -2.31 13.19
C ARG A 149 -12.81 -1.89 12.89
N THR A 150 -12.25 -1.12 13.82
CA THR A 150 -10.82 -0.83 13.86
C THR A 150 -10.16 -1.75 14.90
N TYR A 151 -8.95 -2.21 14.61
CA TYR A 151 -8.10 -2.90 15.56
C TYR A 151 -7.10 -1.89 16.15
N PRO A 152 -6.56 -2.14 17.36
CA PRO A 152 -5.55 -1.24 17.93
C PRO A 152 -4.29 -1.20 17.06
N VAL A 153 -3.56 -0.11 17.20
CA VAL A 153 -2.28 0.09 16.52
C VAL A 153 -1.22 -0.82 17.13
N HIS A 154 -0.47 -1.49 16.27
CA HIS A 154 0.67 -2.33 16.66
C HIS A 154 1.91 -1.96 15.84
N PRO A 155 3.11 -2.01 16.42
CA PRO A 155 4.34 -1.84 15.65
C PRO A 155 4.58 -3.07 14.75
N GLU A 156 4.71 -2.86 13.45
CA GLU A 156 5.10 -3.85 12.46
C GLU A 156 6.59 -3.71 12.14
N LEU A 157 7.32 -4.83 12.22
CA LEU A 157 8.71 -4.89 11.78
C LEU A 157 8.74 -4.95 10.25
N VAL A 158 9.25 -3.91 9.58
CA VAL A 158 9.32 -3.82 8.11
C VAL A 158 10.69 -4.25 7.58
N SER A 159 11.74 -3.86 8.28
CA SER A 159 13.12 -4.21 7.95
C SER A 159 13.85 -4.61 9.22
N ALA A 160 14.41 -5.81 9.22
CA ALA A 160 15.09 -6.38 10.38
C ALA A 160 16.60 -6.30 10.20
N THR A 161 17.29 -5.93 11.28
CA THR A 161 18.74 -6.09 11.39
C THR A 161 19.02 -7.27 12.31
N PHE A 162 19.71 -8.28 11.78
CA PHE A 162 20.08 -9.47 12.53
C PHE A 162 21.56 -9.46 12.89
N ILE A 163 21.91 -10.03 14.04
CA ILE A 163 23.29 -10.26 14.46
C ILE A 163 23.51 -11.76 14.48
N CYS A 164 24.53 -12.23 13.77
CA CYS A 164 24.93 -13.62 13.80
C CYS A 164 25.45 -13.99 15.20
N SER A 165 24.87 -14.99 15.85
CA SER A 165 25.31 -15.40 17.19
C SER A 165 26.75 -15.96 17.20
N ASP A 166 27.18 -16.61 16.11
CA ASP A 166 28.49 -17.27 16.04
C ASP A 166 29.64 -16.30 15.76
N CYS A 167 29.49 -15.41 14.76
CA CYS A 167 30.56 -14.51 14.33
C CYS A 167 30.28 -13.02 14.62
N GLN A 168 29.17 -12.70 15.31
CA GLN A 168 28.75 -11.35 15.68
C GLN A 168 28.61 -10.36 14.51
N MET A 169 28.53 -10.88 13.28
CA MET A 169 28.38 -10.06 12.08
C MET A 169 26.96 -9.52 11.97
N VAL A 170 26.84 -8.22 11.70
CA VAL A 170 25.57 -7.54 11.50
C VAL A 170 25.08 -7.76 10.07
N CYS A 171 23.84 -8.22 9.96
CA CYS A 171 23.10 -8.46 8.73
C CYS A 171 21.91 -7.46 8.68
N PRO A 172 22.14 -6.21 8.23
CA PRO A 172 21.10 -5.18 8.14
C PRO A 172 20.18 -5.38 6.93
N ASP A 173 19.04 -4.69 6.94
CA ASP A 173 18.12 -4.58 5.80
C ASP A 173 17.55 -5.92 5.29
N VAL A 174 17.15 -6.81 6.20
CA VAL A 174 16.39 -8.01 5.86
C VAL A 174 14.91 -7.68 5.83
N GLU A 175 14.34 -7.61 4.63
CA GLU A 175 12.92 -7.29 4.42
C GLU A 175 11.99 -8.28 5.14
N GLN A 176 10.97 -7.75 5.79
CA GLN A 176 9.96 -8.50 6.52
C GLN A 176 8.61 -8.33 5.82
N GLN A 177 8.37 -9.11 4.77
CA GLN A 177 7.13 -9.04 3.99
C GLN A 177 6.05 -9.90 4.64
N PHE A 178 5.27 -9.32 5.56
CA PHE A 178 4.12 -9.95 6.24
C PHE A 178 4.42 -11.26 7.01
N ARG A 179 5.69 -11.62 7.13
CA ARG A 179 6.20 -12.78 7.84
C ARG A 179 7.57 -12.47 8.41
N PHE A 180 7.78 -12.90 9.64
CA PHE A 180 9.10 -12.88 10.25
C PHE A 180 10.06 -13.82 9.50
N THR A 181 11.08 -13.23 8.88
CA THR A 181 12.01 -13.91 7.99
C THR A 181 13.44 -13.62 8.44
N GLN A 182 14.19 -14.68 8.73
CA GLN A 182 15.60 -14.61 9.09
C GLN A 182 16.48 -14.74 7.84
N PRO A 183 17.74 -14.25 7.88
CA PRO A 183 18.72 -14.52 6.82
C PRO A 183 18.91 -16.03 6.64
N LEU A 184 19.00 -16.48 5.39
CA LEU A 184 19.24 -17.89 5.07
C LEU A 184 20.68 -18.34 5.39
N MET A 185 21.63 -17.40 5.34
CA MET A 185 23.05 -17.63 5.61
C MET A 185 23.67 -16.33 6.11
N CYS A 186 24.70 -16.45 6.95
CA CYS A 186 25.46 -15.30 7.43
C CYS A 186 26.14 -14.57 6.26
N ARG A 187 26.21 -13.24 6.33
CA ARG A 187 26.92 -12.42 5.32
C ARG A 187 28.43 -12.61 5.33
N ASN A 188 28.99 -13.10 6.44
CA ASN A 188 30.42 -13.37 6.54
C ASN A 188 30.73 -14.68 5.78
N PRO A 189 31.54 -14.66 4.71
CA PRO A 189 31.84 -15.86 3.91
C PRO A 189 32.58 -16.95 4.69
N VAL A 190 33.23 -16.59 5.81
CA VAL A 190 33.91 -17.56 6.70
C VAL A 190 32.92 -18.24 7.65
N CYS A 191 31.75 -17.64 7.88
CA CYS A 191 30.75 -18.15 8.81
C CYS A 191 29.67 -18.94 8.07
N ASN A 192 29.53 -20.23 8.38
CA ASN A 192 28.50 -21.09 7.78
C ASN A 192 27.20 -21.17 8.61
N ASN A 193 26.93 -20.15 9.44
CA ASN A 193 25.70 -20.09 10.21
C ASN A 193 24.47 -19.85 9.30
N ARG A 194 23.39 -20.57 9.57
CA ARG A 194 22.13 -20.55 8.79
C ARG A 194 20.86 -20.36 9.64
N SER A 195 20.97 -20.37 10.96
CA SER A 195 19.80 -20.37 11.86
C SER A 195 19.98 -19.53 13.12
N HIS A 196 21.22 -19.36 13.60
CA HIS A 196 21.48 -18.69 14.86
C HIS A 196 21.63 -17.18 14.66
N PHE A 197 20.50 -16.50 14.48
CA PHE A 197 20.43 -15.05 14.32
C PHE A 197 19.63 -14.42 15.45
N ALA A 198 20.24 -13.44 16.12
CA ALA A 198 19.56 -12.59 17.09
C ALA A 198 19.02 -11.33 16.38
N LEU A 199 17.80 -10.92 16.68
CA LEU A 199 17.23 -9.68 16.17
C LEU A 199 17.76 -8.50 16.99
N ASP A 200 18.33 -7.49 16.34
CA ASP A 200 18.67 -6.22 16.96
C ASP A 200 17.50 -5.25 16.81
N LEU A 201 16.73 -5.05 17.89
CA LEU A 201 15.57 -4.16 17.91
C LEU A 201 15.96 -2.70 17.67
N THR A 202 17.18 -2.29 18.03
CA THR A 202 17.61 -0.89 18.00
C THR A 202 17.90 -0.42 16.58
N ARG A 203 18.47 -1.30 15.76
CA ARG A 203 18.82 -1.04 14.35
C ARG A 203 17.78 -1.58 13.37
N SER A 204 16.71 -2.18 13.88
CA SER A 204 15.58 -2.63 13.08
C SER A 204 14.59 -1.50 12.87
N ARG A 205 13.87 -1.54 11.75
CA ARG A 205 12.88 -0.54 11.38
C ARG A 205 11.48 -1.06 11.66
N PHE A 206 10.75 -0.28 12.46
CA PHE A 206 9.35 -0.51 12.78
C PHE A 206 8.49 0.58 12.19
N VAL A 207 7.28 0.22 11.80
CA VAL A 207 6.25 1.12 11.28
C VAL A 207 4.96 0.85 12.03
N ASP A 208 4.19 1.90 12.29
CA ASP A 208 2.86 1.75 12.86
C ASP A 208 1.95 1.01 11.86
N PHE A 209 1.32 -0.06 12.33
CA PHE A 209 0.40 -0.89 11.58
C PHE A 209 -0.96 -0.88 12.26
N GLN A 210 -2.00 -0.76 11.46
CA GLN A 210 -3.37 -0.91 11.91
C GLN A 210 -4.18 -1.73 10.91
N LYS A 211 -4.94 -2.69 11.46
CA LYS A 211 -5.92 -3.45 10.71
C LYS A 211 -7.30 -2.79 10.87
N VAL A 212 -8.04 -2.68 9.77
CA VAL A 212 -9.42 -2.16 9.75
C VAL A 212 -10.28 -3.09 8.92
N ARG A 213 -11.47 -3.42 9.42
CA ARG A 213 -12.45 -4.20 8.67
C ARG A 213 -13.52 -3.29 8.11
N ILE A 214 -13.69 -3.33 6.79
CA ILE A 214 -14.72 -2.58 6.08
C ILE A 214 -15.83 -3.48 5.54
N GLN A 215 -16.98 -2.86 5.30
CA GLN A 215 -18.14 -3.45 4.66
C GLN A 215 -18.47 -2.79 3.33
N GLU A 216 -19.05 -3.55 2.42
CA GLU A 216 -19.77 -3.01 1.26
C GLU A 216 -20.81 -1.96 1.70
N SER A 217 -20.89 -0.84 0.97
CA SER A 217 -21.89 0.20 1.22
C SER A 217 -23.29 -0.31 0.89
N GLN A 218 -24.29 0.03 1.71
CA GLN A 218 -25.68 -0.38 1.52
C GLN A 218 -26.25 0.03 0.15
N SER A 219 -25.81 1.17 -0.38
CA SER A 219 -26.21 1.67 -1.70
C SER A 219 -25.78 0.78 -2.86
N GLU A 220 -24.75 -0.04 -2.66
CA GLU A 220 -24.16 -0.89 -3.69
C GLU A 220 -24.58 -2.35 -3.57
N LEU A 221 -25.35 -2.69 -2.53
CA LEU A 221 -25.78 -4.05 -2.27
C LEU A 221 -26.89 -4.49 -3.24
N PRO A 222 -26.71 -5.60 -3.96
CA PRO A 222 -27.81 -6.22 -4.69
C PRO A 222 -28.86 -6.79 -3.72
N HIS A 223 -30.13 -6.68 -4.10
CA HIS A 223 -31.26 -7.17 -3.31
C HIS A 223 -31.09 -8.64 -2.91
N GLY A 224 -31.32 -8.95 -1.64
CA GLY A 224 -31.28 -10.32 -1.10
C GLY A 224 -29.89 -10.89 -0.81
N ASN A 225 -28.80 -10.14 -1.02
CA ASN A 225 -27.44 -10.62 -0.77
C ASN A 225 -26.85 -10.09 0.53
N ILE A 226 -26.01 -10.92 1.18
CA ILE A 226 -25.25 -10.54 2.36
C ILE A 226 -24.08 -9.62 1.95
N PRO A 227 -23.86 -8.51 2.67
CA PRO A 227 -22.73 -7.62 2.43
C PRO A 227 -21.38 -8.31 2.66
N ARG A 228 -20.45 -8.16 1.71
CA ARG A 228 -19.09 -8.67 1.88
C ARG A 228 -18.26 -7.73 2.76
N CYS A 229 -17.31 -8.32 3.48
CA CYS A 229 -16.32 -7.60 4.26
C CYS A 229 -14.91 -7.83 3.69
N LEU A 230 -14.04 -6.84 3.85
CA LEU A 230 -12.64 -6.92 3.47
C LEU A 230 -11.77 -6.34 4.59
N ASP A 231 -10.62 -6.96 4.81
CA ASP A 231 -9.62 -6.47 5.75
C ASP A 231 -8.67 -5.49 5.02
N ILE A 232 -8.54 -4.30 5.59
CA ILE A 232 -7.64 -3.24 5.16
C ILE A 232 -6.48 -3.15 6.12
N ILE A 233 -5.28 -3.06 5.57
CA ILE A 233 -4.04 -2.77 6.27
C ILE A 233 -3.67 -1.32 6.01
N MET A 234 -3.43 -0.59 7.08
CA MET A 234 -3.01 0.80 7.08
C MET A 234 -1.64 0.89 7.76
N ARG A 235 -0.75 1.70 7.20
CA ARG A 235 0.62 1.91 7.70
C ARG A 235 0.93 3.38 7.87
N ASN A 236 1.89 3.70 8.75
CA ASN A 236 2.39 5.05 8.99
C ASN A 236 1.23 6.03 9.28
N GLU A 237 1.16 7.13 8.53
CA GLU A 237 0.22 8.23 8.73
C GLU A 237 -1.24 7.87 8.48
N CYS A 238 -1.52 6.80 7.74
CA CYS A 238 -2.89 6.33 7.50
C CYS A 238 -3.53 5.70 8.74
N VAL A 239 -2.73 5.36 9.75
CA VAL A 239 -3.20 4.78 11.02
C VAL A 239 -4.02 5.83 11.78
N GLU A 240 -5.08 5.39 12.45
CA GLU A 240 -6.05 6.20 13.23
C GLU A 240 -6.86 7.23 12.42
N GLN A 241 -6.72 7.27 11.08
CA GLN A 241 -7.54 8.16 10.24
C GLN A 241 -8.98 7.69 10.07
N ALA A 242 -9.21 6.38 10.04
CA ALA A 242 -10.51 5.78 9.82
C ALA A 242 -11.18 5.42 11.15
N LYS A 243 -12.42 5.87 11.39
CA LYS A 243 -13.18 5.53 12.60
C LYS A 243 -14.34 4.58 12.29
N PRO A 244 -14.76 3.73 13.25
CA PRO A 244 -15.95 2.91 13.09
C PRO A 244 -17.19 3.75 12.76
N GLY A 245 -17.95 3.32 11.75
CA GLY A 245 -19.12 4.02 11.23
C GLY A 245 -18.84 4.90 10.00
N ASP A 246 -17.60 5.34 9.81
CA ASP A 246 -17.24 6.23 8.70
C ASP A 246 -17.31 5.52 7.36
N ARG A 247 -17.71 6.27 6.33
CA ARG A 247 -17.59 5.86 4.93
C ARG A 247 -16.34 6.50 4.36
N CYS A 248 -15.40 5.67 3.94
CA CYS A 248 -14.10 6.14 3.44
C CYS A 248 -13.79 5.52 2.09
N ASP A 249 -13.08 6.31 1.28
CA ASP A 249 -12.42 5.90 0.07
C ASP A 249 -10.98 5.52 0.45
N PHE A 250 -10.63 4.26 0.26
CA PHE A 250 -9.30 3.73 0.48
C PHE A 250 -8.59 3.60 -0.87
N ILE A 251 -7.42 4.21 -0.99
CA ILE A 251 -6.57 4.14 -2.17
C ILE A 251 -5.36 3.27 -1.82
N GLY A 252 -5.00 2.35 -2.70
CA GLY A 252 -3.90 1.43 -2.47
C GLY A 252 -3.95 0.22 -3.37
N THR A 253 -3.45 -0.90 -2.89
CA THR A 253 -3.29 -2.14 -3.68
C THR A 253 -3.92 -3.34 -3.00
N LEU A 254 -4.52 -4.21 -3.82
CA LEU A 254 -4.94 -5.52 -3.38
C LEU A 254 -3.73 -6.43 -3.24
N ILE A 255 -3.57 -7.05 -2.08
CA ILE A 255 -2.46 -7.94 -1.73
C ILE A 255 -3.00 -9.28 -1.22
N VAL A 256 -2.10 -10.25 -1.19
CA VAL A 256 -2.38 -11.60 -0.72
C VAL A 256 -1.52 -11.88 0.50
N LEU A 257 -2.15 -12.31 1.59
CA LEU A 257 -1.47 -12.63 2.82
C LEU A 257 -1.49 -14.15 3.03
N PRO A 258 -0.32 -14.78 3.29
CA PRO A 258 -0.28 -16.19 3.65
C PRO A 258 -0.90 -16.38 5.05
N ASP A 259 -1.79 -17.35 5.19
CA ASP A 259 -2.32 -17.74 6.50
C ASP A 259 -1.36 -18.71 7.19
N VAL A 260 -0.38 -18.15 7.89
CA VAL A 260 0.64 -18.93 8.61
C VAL A 260 0.05 -19.66 9.82
N SER A 261 -1.13 -19.27 10.31
CA SER A 261 -1.79 -19.97 11.43
C SER A 261 -2.26 -21.37 11.04
N GLN A 262 -2.63 -21.56 9.76
CA GLN A 262 -2.95 -22.90 9.22
C GLN A 262 -1.70 -23.77 9.03
N LEU A 263 -0.52 -23.14 8.91
CA LEU A 263 0.75 -23.87 8.86
C LEU A 263 1.19 -24.39 10.24
N SER A 264 0.72 -23.79 11.34
CA SER A 264 1.10 -24.21 12.71
C SER A 264 0.08 -25.14 13.38
N MET A 265 -1.13 -25.31 12.82
CA MET A 265 -2.12 -26.26 13.32
C MET A 265 -1.68 -27.72 13.08
N PRO A 266 -1.52 -28.55 14.13
CA PRO A 266 -1.27 -29.98 13.98
C PRO A 266 -2.53 -30.65 13.41
N GLY A 267 -2.48 -31.19 12.18
CA GLY A 267 -3.56 -32.00 11.61
C GLY A 267 -3.95 -31.70 10.16
N VAL A 268 -3.53 -30.56 9.60
CA VAL A 268 -3.70 -30.28 8.16
C VAL A 268 -2.62 -31.07 7.41
N ARG A 269 -3.07 -31.96 6.52
CA ARG A 269 -2.24 -32.96 5.84
C ARG A 269 -1.06 -32.29 5.13
N SER A 270 0.15 -32.63 5.56
CA SER A 270 1.32 -32.49 4.69
C SER A 270 1.23 -33.58 3.63
N GLU A 271 1.09 -33.23 2.35
CA GLU A 271 1.30 -34.19 1.30
C GLU A 271 2.76 -34.67 1.39
N SER A 272 2.94 -35.94 1.64
CA SER A 272 4.23 -36.57 1.45
C SER A 272 4.26 -36.94 -0.02
N ALA A 273 5.12 -36.27 -0.81
CA ALA A 273 5.52 -36.80 -2.09
C ALA A 273 6.36 -38.07 -1.83
N GLN A 274 5.71 -39.17 -1.45
CA GLN A 274 6.28 -40.50 -1.49
C GLN A 274 6.40 -40.87 -2.96
N ARG A 275 7.59 -40.65 -3.53
CA ARG A 275 7.99 -41.43 -4.70
C ARG A 275 8.05 -42.88 -4.25
N THR A 276 7.13 -43.70 -4.75
CA THR A 276 7.21 -45.15 -4.75
C THR A 276 8.57 -45.54 -5.30
N GLN A 277 9.44 -46.11 -4.45
CA GLN A 277 10.69 -46.73 -4.88
C GLN A 277 10.33 -48.00 -5.64
N GLY A 278 10.39 -47.91 -6.97
CA GLY A 278 10.34 -49.04 -7.87
C GLY A 278 11.26 -48.76 -9.05
N ALA A 279 12.34 -49.54 -9.12
CA ALA A 279 13.24 -49.78 -10.26
C ALA A 279 14.08 -48.60 -10.79
N ASP A 280 15.40 -48.79 -10.65
CA ASP A 280 16.49 -48.41 -11.56
C ASP A 280 16.30 -47.14 -12.42
N ASP A 281 16.91 -46.04 -12.01
CA ASP A 281 17.76 -45.30 -12.95
C ASP A 281 18.83 -44.46 -12.22
N LYS A 282 20.07 -44.63 -12.68
CA LYS A 282 21.24 -43.86 -12.25
C LYS A 282 21.31 -42.61 -13.11
N GLY A 283 20.95 -41.45 -12.57
CA GLY A 283 21.28 -40.18 -13.24
C GLY A 283 20.49 -38.99 -12.74
N TYR A 284 21.20 -37.89 -12.51
CA TYR A 284 20.69 -36.58 -12.10
C TYR A 284 20.21 -36.45 -10.64
N SER A 285 21.21 -36.31 -9.77
CA SER A 285 21.10 -35.67 -8.46
C SER A 285 20.36 -34.34 -8.54
N ALA A 286 19.07 -34.38 -8.21
CA ALA A 286 18.38 -33.49 -7.28
C ALA A 286 19.08 -32.14 -6.94
N GLU A 287 19.09 -31.23 -7.90
CA GLU A 287 19.28 -29.79 -7.64
C GLU A 287 17.90 -29.15 -7.37
N GLY A 288 17.34 -29.51 -6.21
CA GLY A 288 16.15 -28.88 -5.65
C GLY A 288 16.52 -28.05 -4.43
N VAL A 289 15.83 -26.92 -4.22
CA VAL A 289 16.06 -25.95 -3.14
C VAL A 289 15.97 -26.63 -1.77
N ARG A 290 17.12 -26.95 -1.16
CA ARG A 290 17.21 -27.54 0.18
C ARG A 290 17.05 -26.47 1.26
N GLY A 291 15.80 -26.06 1.52
CA GLY A 291 15.47 -25.08 2.56
C GLY A 291 14.15 -25.31 3.31
N LEU A 292 13.24 -26.14 2.79
CA LEU A 292 11.89 -26.35 3.35
C LEU A 292 11.72 -27.65 4.17
N LYS A 293 12.80 -28.22 4.69
CA LYS A 293 12.75 -29.51 5.43
C LYS A 293 11.85 -29.47 6.68
N ALA A 294 11.65 -28.30 7.29
CA ALA A 294 10.83 -28.14 8.50
C ALA A 294 9.32 -28.06 8.24
N LEU A 295 8.88 -27.87 6.99
CA LEU A 295 7.47 -27.64 6.67
C LEU A 295 6.79 -28.83 5.99
N GLY A 296 7.52 -29.74 5.34
CA GLY A 296 6.90 -30.70 4.41
C GLY A 296 6.21 -29.98 3.24
N VAL A 297 5.60 -30.73 2.31
CA VAL A 297 4.69 -30.10 1.34
C VAL A 297 3.36 -29.89 2.05
N ARG A 298 3.09 -28.67 2.50
CA ARG A 298 1.80 -28.27 3.09
C ARG A 298 1.13 -27.28 2.15
N ASP A 299 -0.19 -27.37 2.04
CA ASP A 299 -0.97 -26.39 1.31
C ASP A 299 -0.83 -25.02 1.97
N LEU A 300 -0.28 -24.06 1.23
CA LEU A 300 -0.31 -22.66 1.64
C LEU A 300 -1.67 -22.07 1.28
N THR A 301 -2.45 -21.76 2.30
CA THR A 301 -3.68 -21.00 2.14
C THR A 301 -3.38 -19.51 2.20
N TYR A 302 -4.12 -18.77 1.38
CA TYR A 302 -3.96 -17.35 1.20
C TYR A 302 -5.31 -16.66 1.35
N HIS A 303 -5.31 -15.47 1.95
CA HIS A 303 -6.48 -14.62 1.98
C HIS A 303 -6.18 -13.25 1.36
N LEU A 304 -7.21 -12.63 0.80
CA LEU A 304 -7.11 -11.30 0.21
C LEU A 304 -7.18 -10.23 1.30
N ALA A 305 -6.30 -9.25 1.22
CA ALA A 305 -6.32 -8.04 2.02
C ALA A 305 -6.03 -6.83 1.14
N PHE A 306 -6.44 -5.66 1.59
CA PHE A 306 -6.17 -4.41 0.89
C PHE A 306 -5.13 -3.59 1.65
N LEU A 307 -4.01 -3.25 1.02
CA LEU A 307 -3.01 -2.36 1.61
C LEU A 307 -3.31 -0.93 1.16
N ALA A 308 -3.81 -0.11 2.08
CA ALA A 308 -4.12 1.29 1.81
C ALA A 308 -2.85 2.16 1.95
N CYS A 309 -2.59 2.99 0.95
CA CYS A 309 -1.55 4.02 0.98
C CYS A 309 -2.11 5.41 1.30
N HIS A 310 -3.40 5.63 1.06
CA HIS A 310 -4.08 6.89 1.38
C HIS A 310 -5.56 6.64 1.68
N ILE A 311 -6.13 7.46 2.55
CA ILE A 311 -7.52 7.37 2.98
C ILE A 311 -8.12 8.76 2.86
N THR A 312 -9.27 8.82 2.23
CA THR A 312 -10.08 10.03 2.16
C THR A 312 -11.47 9.72 2.68
N PRO A 313 -12.08 10.55 3.55
CA PRO A 313 -13.48 10.41 3.86
C PRO A 313 -14.27 10.46 2.55
N ALA A 314 -15.15 9.50 2.32
CA ALA A 314 -15.96 9.47 1.12
C ALA A 314 -16.86 10.71 1.14
N GLU A 315 -16.79 11.54 0.11
CA GLU A 315 -17.63 12.73 0.01
C GLU A 315 -19.10 12.31 0.11
N GLN A 316 -19.74 12.64 1.23
CA GLN A 316 -21.17 12.84 1.21
C GLN A 316 -21.39 13.98 0.24
N THR A 317 -22.18 13.76 -0.80
CA THR A 317 -22.45 14.78 -1.82
C THR A 317 -23.11 15.98 -1.12
N THR A 318 -22.32 16.95 -0.70
CA THR A 318 -22.83 18.13 -0.02
C THR A 318 -23.44 19.07 -1.06
N VAL A 319 -24.36 19.91 -0.62
CA VAL A 319 -25.00 20.92 -1.47
C VAL A 319 -23.93 21.82 -2.13
N ALA A 320 -22.84 22.12 -1.42
CA ALA A 320 -21.71 22.88 -1.95
C ALA A 320 -21.02 22.18 -3.13
N THR A 321 -20.79 20.86 -3.04
CA THR A 321 -20.19 20.07 -4.13
C THR A 321 -21.11 20.03 -5.35
N LEU A 322 -22.43 19.96 -5.17
CA LEU A 322 -23.41 19.98 -6.27
C LEU A 322 -23.48 21.34 -6.97
N LEU A 323 -23.37 22.44 -6.21
CA LEU A 323 -23.41 23.81 -6.73
C LEU A 323 -22.09 24.24 -7.38
N SER A 324 -21.00 23.52 -7.17
CA SER A 324 -19.70 23.79 -7.82
C SER A 324 -19.69 23.52 -9.32
N SER A 325 -20.58 22.64 -9.80
CA SER A 325 -20.71 22.32 -11.23
C SER A 325 -21.75 23.23 -11.87
N ASP A 326 -21.33 24.16 -12.73
CA ASP A 326 -22.22 25.12 -13.41
C ASP A 326 -23.39 24.48 -14.15
N SER A 327 -23.18 23.28 -14.73
CA SER A 327 -24.24 22.54 -15.42
C SER A 327 -25.32 22.01 -14.47
N LYS A 328 -24.93 21.49 -13.30
CA LYS A 328 -25.86 21.03 -12.26
C LYS A 328 -26.56 22.21 -11.61
N LYS A 329 -25.83 23.31 -11.37
CA LYS A 329 -26.37 24.56 -10.84
C LYS A 329 -27.47 25.14 -11.73
N LYS A 330 -27.20 25.29 -13.03
CA LYS A 330 -28.23 25.75 -14.00
C LYS A 330 -29.46 24.85 -14.03
N ARG A 331 -29.27 23.53 -13.89
CA ARG A 331 -30.38 22.58 -13.84
C ARG A 331 -31.21 22.73 -12.55
N ILE A 332 -30.56 22.91 -11.40
CA ILE A 332 -31.25 23.20 -10.13
C ILE A 332 -31.99 24.53 -10.21
N GLU A 333 -31.38 25.56 -10.79
CA GLU A 333 -32.01 26.87 -11.00
C GLU A 333 -33.25 26.75 -11.90
N SER A 334 -33.20 25.95 -12.97
CA SER A 334 -34.37 25.69 -13.81
C SER A 334 -35.49 24.98 -13.05
N MET A 335 -35.15 23.98 -12.22
CA MET A 335 -36.12 23.27 -11.38
C MET A 335 -36.74 24.21 -10.32
N MET A 336 -35.94 25.12 -9.74
CA MET A 336 -36.40 26.09 -8.74
C MET A 336 -37.33 27.16 -9.35
N SER A 337 -37.20 27.45 -10.63
CA SER A 337 -38.06 28.41 -11.33
C SER A 337 -39.45 27.85 -11.70
N ASP A 338 -39.65 26.53 -11.57
CA ASP A 338 -40.92 25.90 -11.93
C ASP A 338 -42.02 26.19 -10.91
N LYS A 339 -43.12 26.80 -11.38
CA LYS A 339 -44.29 27.16 -10.55
C LYS A 339 -44.99 25.94 -9.94
N TYR A 340 -44.90 24.77 -10.59
CA TYR A 340 -45.49 23.50 -10.15
C TYR A 340 -44.45 22.55 -9.55
N LEU A 341 -43.28 23.05 -9.13
CA LEU A 341 -42.22 22.22 -8.57
C LEU A 341 -42.73 21.31 -7.44
N PHE A 342 -43.55 21.84 -6.54
CA PHE A 342 -44.08 21.07 -5.40
C PHE A 342 -44.92 19.87 -5.86
N GLU A 343 -45.84 20.09 -6.81
CA GLU A 343 -46.72 19.05 -7.31
C GLU A 343 -45.98 18.02 -8.18
N ASN A 344 -45.02 18.49 -8.99
CA ASN A 344 -44.15 17.65 -9.79
C ASN A 344 -43.21 16.81 -8.91
N LEU A 345 -42.68 17.37 -7.83
CA LEU A 345 -41.81 16.66 -6.90
C LEU A 345 -42.61 15.58 -6.15
N ARG A 346 -43.79 15.94 -5.62
CA ARG A 346 -44.72 15.03 -4.97
C ARG A 346 -45.07 13.83 -5.85
N THR A 347 -45.46 14.07 -7.10
CA THR A 347 -45.81 13.00 -8.04
C THR A 347 -44.60 12.19 -8.50
N SER A 348 -43.42 12.81 -8.59
CA SER A 348 -42.18 12.14 -9.02
C SER A 348 -41.57 11.21 -7.97
N LEU A 349 -41.75 11.48 -6.67
CA LEU A 349 -41.23 10.62 -5.59
C LEU A 349 -42.03 9.33 -5.45
N PHE A 350 -43.31 9.34 -5.82
CA PHE A 350 -44.24 8.23 -5.60
C PHE A 350 -44.94 7.78 -6.91
N PRO A 351 -44.20 7.43 -7.97
CA PRO A 351 -44.78 7.14 -9.28
C PRO A 351 -45.65 5.89 -9.28
N THR A 352 -45.42 4.96 -8.35
CA THR A 352 -46.12 3.67 -8.25
C THR A 352 -47.19 3.65 -7.16
N ILE A 353 -47.33 4.71 -6.35
CA ILE A 353 -48.23 4.74 -5.21
C ILE A 353 -49.42 5.65 -5.53
N TYR A 354 -50.61 5.07 -5.64
CA TYR A 354 -51.86 5.82 -5.70
C TYR A 354 -52.47 5.89 -4.29
N GLY A 355 -52.84 7.09 -3.83
CA GLY A 355 -53.25 7.31 -2.43
C GLY A 355 -53.41 8.78 -2.09
N ASN A 356 -53.52 9.09 -0.80
CA ASN A 356 -53.75 10.46 -0.31
C ASN A 356 -52.56 11.38 -0.63
N ASP A 357 -52.86 12.47 -1.32
CA ASP A 357 -51.90 13.49 -1.76
C ASP A 357 -51.54 14.53 -0.67
N GLU A 358 -52.14 14.43 0.52
CA GLU A 358 -51.73 15.21 1.71
C GLU A 358 -50.55 14.56 2.46
N ILE A 359 -50.37 13.25 2.30
CA ILE A 359 -49.28 12.48 2.92
C ILE A 359 -48.06 12.43 2.00
N LYS A 360 -48.29 12.35 0.69
CA LYS A 360 -47.26 12.44 -0.34
C LYS A 360 -46.75 13.87 -0.44
#